data_AF-A0ABD7S3M8-F1
#
_entry.id   AF-A0ABD7S3M8-F1
#
_cell.length_a   1.000
_cell.length_b   1.000
_cell.length_c   1.000
_cell.angle_alpha   90.00
_cell.angle_beta   90.00
_cell.angle_gamma   90.00
#
_symmetry.space_group_name_H-M   'P 1'
#
loop_
_entity.id
_entity.type
_entity.pdbx_description
1 polymer ?
#
loop_
_entity_poly.entity_id
_entity_poly.type
_entity_poly.pdbx_seq_one_letter_code
_entity_poly.pdbx_strand_id
1 'polypeptide(L)'
;MKQLQGQLAQLGYHGRDGKPLHPDGDFGGNTKHAVEQFQREHGLQVDGVVGRQTQAALGQALSQYTAKQAEQTDATAIPSPAPSSPLLSDPRHPDNAMYTDAVSKLEALGERGGFANRKELEQAAGQVVFESKVSGLQRIDHVVPNKSGDGFFAVQGEMTDPAMRRVFVDRDQAQGQSLEQSSRQVAEESQRQVQQTAHQTQQHAESRNGPSL
;
A
#
# COMPACT_ATOMS: atom_id res chain seq x y z
N MET A 1 19.08 23.04 -13.13
CA MET A 1 19.57 23.41 -11.79
C MET A 1 18.55 23.16 -10.68
N LYS A 2 17.34 23.74 -10.70
CA LYS A 2 16.32 23.56 -9.64
C LYS A 2 16.07 22.10 -9.23
N GLN A 3 15.91 21.19 -10.20
CA GLN A 3 15.70 19.76 -9.94
C GLN A 3 16.84 19.12 -9.13
N LEU A 4 18.10 19.39 -9.48
CA LEU A 4 19.29 18.88 -8.78
C LEU A 4 19.29 19.26 -7.29
N GLN A 5 18.95 20.51 -6.98
CA GLN A 5 18.89 21.02 -5.61
C GLN A 5 17.77 20.34 -4.81
N GLY A 6 16.60 20.16 -5.43
CA GLY A 6 15.50 19.38 -4.84
C GLY A 6 15.89 17.93 -4.59
N GLN A 7 16.58 17.27 -5.52
CA GLN A 7 17.06 15.88 -5.37
C GLN A 7 18.07 15.75 -4.22
N LEU A 8 19.07 16.64 -4.14
CA LEU A 8 20.05 16.64 -3.05
C LEU A 8 19.40 16.93 -1.69
N ALA A 9 18.46 17.88 -1.62
CA ALA A 9 17.71 18.17 -0.39
C ALA A 9 16.86 16.97 0.05
N GLN A 10 16.18 16.31 -0.90
CA GLN A 10 15.35 15.12 -0.64
C GLN A 10 16.20 13.94 -0.15
N LEU A 11 17.41 13.78 -0.66
CA LEU A 11 18.38 12.76 -0.20
C LEU A 11 19.01 13.10 1.17
N GLY A 12 18.71 14.26 1.77
CA GLY A 12 19.28 14.67 3.05
C GLY A 12 20.67 15.32 2.96
N TYR A 13 21.11 15.78 1.79
CA TYR A 13 22.33 16.59 1.67
C TYR A 13 22.04 18.06 1.89
N HIS A 14 22.74 18.64 2.85
CA HIS A 14 22.58 20.02 3.29
C HIS A 14 23.70 20.90 2.72
N GLY A 15 23.45 22.21 2.65
CA GLY A 15 24.49 23.19 2.34
C GLY A 15 25.57 23.25 3.42
N ARG A 16 26.63 24.03 3.16
CA ARG A 16 27.74 24.26 4.10
C ARG A 16 27.27 24.85 5.43
N ASP A 17 26.14 25.58 5.41
CA ASP A 17 25.49 26.15 6.59
C ASP A 17 24.64 25.14 7.41
N GLY A 18 24.66 23.85 7.06
CA GLY A 18 23.84 22.82 7.69
C GLY A 18 22.34 22.91 7.38
N LYS A 19 21.92 23.83 6.49
CA LYS A 19 20.53 24.02 6.06
C LYS A 19 20.20 23.18 4.81
N PRO A 20 18.95 22.71 4.65
CA PRO A 20 18.52 22.06 3.42
C PRO A 20 18.64 23.03 2.23
N LEU A 21 18.97 22.50 1.05
CA LEU A 21 19.08 23.30 -0.17
C LEU A 21 17.70 23.77 -0.64
N HIS A 22 17.58 25.05 -0.97
CA HIS A 22 16.42 25.52 -1.74
C HIS A 22 16.64 25.30 -3.25
N PRO A 23 15.62 24.89 -4.01
CA PRO A 23 15.68 24.76 -5.47
C PRO A 23 15.50 26.11 -6.18
N ASP A 24 16.31 27.10 -5.82
CA ASP A 24 16.30 28.44 -6.44
C ASP A 24 16.84 28.42 -7.88
N GLY A 25 17.65 27.42 -8.21
CA GLY A 25 18.27 27.23 -9.52
C GLY A 25 19.69 27.79 -9.63
N ASP A 26 20.18 28.45 -8.57
CA ASP A 26 21.49 29.10 -8.55
C ASP A 26 22.58 28.20 -7.97
N PHE A 27 23.68 27.98 -8.69
CA PHE A 27 24.74 27.04 -8.29
C PHE A 27 25.74 27.69 -7.31
N GLY A 28 25.23 28.15 -6.17
CA GLY A 28 26.04 28.71 -5.09
C GLY A 28 26.87 27.66 -4.33
N GLY A 29 27.77 28.14 -3.46
CA GLY A 29 28.67 27.30 -2.67
C GLY A 29 28.00 26.23 -1.82
N ASN A 30 26.75 26.44 -1.40
CA ASN A 30 25.94 25.42 -0.72
C ASN A 30 25.57 24.24 -1.62
N THR A 31 25.16 24.51 -2.87
CA THR A 31 24.87 23.45 -3.85
C THR A 31 26.16 22.70 -4.21
N LYS A 32 27.27 23.42 -4.41
CA LYS A 32 28.57 22.79 -4.65
C LYS A 32 28.95 21.85 -3.51
N HIS A 33 28.85 22.31 -2.26
CA HIS A 33 29.20 21.51 -1.10
C HIS A 33 28.39 20.21 -1.03
N ALA A 34 27.07 20.27 -1.22
CA ALA A 34 26.22 19.08 -1.25
C ALA A 34 26.56 18.12 -2.39
N VAL A 35 26.93 18.63 -3.58
CA VAL A 35 27.44 17.81 -4.69
C VAL A 35 28.76 17.14 -4.33
N GLU A 36 29.69 17.85 -3.66
CA GLU A 36 30.96 17.30 -3.20
C GLU A 36 30.77 16.21 -2.13
N GLN A 37 29.81 16.36 -1.20
CA GLN A 37 29.42 15.33 -0.24
C GLN A 37 28.88 14.08 -0.96
N PHE A 38 27.89 14.27 -1.84
CA PHE A 38 27.27 13.20 -2.63
C PHE A 38 28.31 12.44 -3.48
N GLN A 39 29.19 13.16 -4.17
CA GLN A 39 30.24 12.56 -4.99
C GLN A 39 31.21 11.73 -4.14
N ARG A 40 31.59 12.22 -2.96
CA ARG A 40 32.51 11.50 -2.06
C ARG A 40 31.87 10.22 -1.51
N GLU A 41 30.59 10.27 -1.17
CA GLU A 41 29.85 9.12 -0.62
C GLU A 41 29.57 8.03 -1.67
N HIS A 42 29.28 8.43 -2.91
CA HIS A 42 29.05 7.51 -4.04
C HIS A 42 30.32 7.13 -4.82
N GLY A 43 31.52 7.45 -4.32
CA GLY A 43 32.79 7.08 -4.96
C GLY A 43 33.04 7.72 -6.33
N LEU A 44 32.43 8.88 -6.60
CA LEU A 44 32.58 9.66 -7.82
C LEU A 44 33.73 10.66 -7.70
N GLN A 45 34.14 11.23 -8.84
CA GLN A 45 35.09 12.34 -8.88
C GLN A 45 34.52 13.57 -8.15
N VAL A 46 35.14 13.94 -7.02
CA VAL A 46 34.72 15.06 -6.15
C VAL A 46 35.20 16.40 -6.70
N ASP A 47 34.68 16.79 -7.86
CA ASP A 47 34.96 18.08 -8.51
C ASP A 47 33.94 19.17 -8.09
N GLY A 48 32.80 18.74 -7.52
CA GLY A 48 31.66 19.59 -7.24
C GLY A 48 30.87 19.97 -8.50
N VAL A 49 31.15 19.35 -9.65
CA VAL A 49 30.47 19.56 -10.93
C VAL A 49 29.55 18.38 -11.25
N VAL A 50 28.31 18.69 -11.66
CA VAL A 50 27.28 17.70 -11.96
C VAL A 50 27.33 17.31 -13.44
N GLY A 51 28.22 16.36 -13.76
CA GLY A 51 28.27 15.69 -15.06
C GLY A 51 27.26 14.54 -15.17
N ARG A 52 27.22 13.87 -16.34
CA ARG A 52 26.29 12.74 -16.61
C ARG A 52 26.39 11.61 -15.59
N GLN A 53 27.60 11.30 -15.11
CA GLN A 53 27.80 10.27 -14.08
C GLN A 53 27.17 10.68 -12.74
N THR A 54 27.36 11.93 -12.31
CA THR A 54 26.72 12.49 -11.11
C THR A 54 25.19 12.50 -11.25
N GLN A 55 24.66 12.86 -12.42
CA GLN A 55 23.21 12.82 -12.68
C GLN A 55 22.63 11.41 -12.67
N ALA A 56 23.33 10.43 -13.27
CA ALA A 56 22.91 9.03 -13.25
C ALA A 56 22.94 8.46 -11.82
N ALA A 57 24.01 8.73 -11.07
CA ALA A 57 24.12 8.34 -9.67
C ALA A 57 23.04 9.01 -8.80
N LEU A 58 22.74 10.31 -9.00
CA LEU A 58 21.65 11.00 -8.31
C LEU A 58 20.29 10.39 -8.66
N GLY A 59 20.05 10.03 -9.92
CA GLY A 59 18.84 9.32 -10.34
C GLY A 59 18.72 7.95 -9.67
N GLN A 60 19.80 7.18 -9.60
CA GLN A 60 19.84 5.90 -8.90
C GLN A 60 19.66 6.05 -7.38
N ALA A 61 20.33 7.03 -6.76
CA ALA A 61 20.19 7.34 -5.34
C ALA A 61 18.77 7.82 -5.01
N LEU A 62 18.16 8.65 -5.85
CA LEU A 62 16.77 9.08 -5.68
C LEU A 62 15.81 7.90 -5.85
N SER A 63 16.02 7.03 -6.85
CA SER A 63 15.21 5.81 -7.03
C SER A 63 15.36 4.85 -5.85
N GLN A 64 16.58 4.68 -5.32
CA GLN A 64 16.82 3.89 -4.11
C GLN A 64 16.23 4.56 -2.87
N TYR A 65 16.30 5.89 -2.75
CA TYR A 65 15.72 6.63 -1.63
C TYR A 65 14.19 6.64 -1.69
N THR A 66 13.58 6.70 -2.87
CA THR A 66 12.14 6.47 -3.04
C THR A 66 11.81 5.01 -2.76
N ALA A 67 12.60 4.03 -3.21
CA ALA A 67 12.43 2.62 -2.85
C ALA A 67 12.72 2.33 -1.36
N LYS A 68 13.45 3.20 -0.64
CA LYS A 68 13.74 3.10 0.81
C LYS A 68 12.78 3.88 1.70
N GLN A 69 12.29 5.02 1.24
CA GLN A 69 11.09 5.61 1.80
C GLN A 69 9.94 4.63 1.63
N ALA A 70 9.94 3.86 0.53
CA ALA A 70 9.19 2.62 0.43
C ALA A 70 9.70 1.53 1.44
N GLU A 71 10.99 1.17 1.60
CA GLU A 71 11.40 0.28 2.72
C GLU A 71 11.03 0.76 4.15
N GLN A 72 10.45 1.97 4.31
CA GLN A 72 9.87 2.48 5.57
C GLN A 72 8.41 3.01 5.46
N THR A 73 7.74 2.91 4.28
CA THR A 73 6.29 3.16 4.05
C THR A 73 5.59 2.24 3.00
N ASP A 74 6.32 1.36 2.28
CA ASP A 74 5.92 0.24 1.36
C ASP A 74 7.14 -0.54 0.73
N ALA A 75 7.43 -1.80 1.04
CA ALA A 75 8.75 -2.42 0.77
C ALA A 75 9.30 -2.52 -0.71
N THR A 76 10.50 -1.93 -0.94
CA THR A 76 11.66 -2.50 -1.71
C THR A 76 11.77 -2.36 -3.25
N ALA A 77 13.02 -2.18 -3.74
CA ALA A 77 13.42 -2.56 -5.10
C ALA A 77 14.90 -3.01 -5.25
N ILE A 78 15.22 -4.23 -4.77
CA ILE A 78 16.25 -5.08 -5.41
C ILE A 78 15.49 -6.00 -6.39
N PRO A 79 15.93 -6.17 -7.65
CA PRO A 79 15.21 -7.02 -8.59
C PRO A 79 15.31 -8.49 -8.19
N SER A 80 14.16 -9.14 -7.99
CA SER A 80 14.03 -10.60 -7.92
C SER A 80 12.76 -11.02 -8.67
N PRO A 81 12.83 -11.98 -9.62
CA PRO A 81 11.68 -12.35 -10.44
C PRO A 81 10.78 -13.33 -9.72
N ALA A 82 9.80 -12.81 -8.97
CA ALA A 82 8.63 -13.54 -8.52
C ALA A 82 7.40 -12.61 -8.61
N PRO A 83 6.20 -13.13 -8.93
CA PRO A 83 4.99 -12.32 -8.97
C PRO A 83 4.48 -12.09 -7.55
N SER A 84 5.14 -11.19 -6.81
CA SER A 84 4.63 -10.67 -5.55
C SER A 84 3.26 -10.06 -5.82
N SER A 85 2.21 -10.67 -5.27
CA SER A 85 0.83 -10.18 -5.41
C SER A 85 0.77 -8.72 -4.94
N PRO A 86 0.14 -7.80 -5.71
CA PRO A 86 0.06 -6.40 -5.32
C PRO A 86 -0.58 -6.27 -3.93
N LEU A 87 -0.14 -5.29 -3.15
CA LEU A 87 -0.75 -5.04 -1.85
C LEU A 87 -2.18 -4.55 -2.02
N LEU A 88 -2.99 -4.72 -1.01
CA LEU A 88 -4.40 -4.37 -1.06
C LEU A 88 -4.64 -2.85 -1.28
N SER A 89 -3.71 -2.00 -0.82
CA SER A 89 -3.66 -0.55 -1.13
C SER A 89 -3.27 -0.23 -2.58
N ASP A 90 -2.65 -1.17 -3.31
CA ASP A 90 -2.19 -0.94 -4.68
C ASP A 90 -3.41 -0.92 -5.65
N PRO A 91 -3.57 0.11 -6.49
CA PRO A 91 -4.66 0.19 -7.47
C PRO A 91 -4.74 -0.99 -8.46
N ARG A 92 -3.67 -1.79 -8.59
CA ARG A 92 -3.60 -3.00 -9.43
C ARG A 92 -4.21 -4.23 -8.74
N HIS A 93 -4.53 -4.16 -7.45
CA HIS A 93 -5.12 -5.28 -6.71
C HIS A 93 -6.64 -5.37 -6.97
N PRO A 94 -7.19 -6.57 -7.27
CA PRO A 94 -8.61 -6.71 -7.61
C PRO A 94 -9.57 -6.26 -6.49
N ASP A 95 -9.19 -6.46 -5.22
CA ASP A 95 -9.98 -6.02 -4.06
C ASP A 95 -9.67 -4.57 -3.62
N ASN A 96 -8.86 -3.79 -4.36
CA ASN A 96 -8.51 -2.41 -3.99
C ASN A 96 -9.74 -1.50 -3.85
N ALA A 97 -10.79 -1.74 -4.65
CA ALA A 97 -12.08 -1.04 -4.50
C ALA A 97 -12.75 -1.33 -3.15
N MET A 98 -12.66 -2.56 -2.63
CA MET A 98 -13.22 -2.90 -1.31
C MET A 98 -12.37 -2.32 -0.17
N TYR A 99 -11.05 -2.21 -0.36
CA TYR A 99 -10.15 -1.55 0.59
C TYR A 99 -10.35 -0.03 0.65
N THR A 100 -10.42 0.63 -0.49
CA THR A 100 -10.64 2.09 -0.55
C THR A 100 -12.01 2.48 0.02
N ASP A 101 -13.04 1.65 -0.16
CA ASP A 101 -14.30 1.82 0.57
C ASP A 101 -14.12 1.59 2.07
N ALA A 102 -13.51 0.47 2.50
CA ALA A 102 -13.26 0.19 3.92
C ALA A 102 -12.51 1.32 4.64
N VAL A 103 -11.42 1.83 4.05
CA VAL A 103 -10.69 3.02 4.52
C VAL A 103 -11.63 4.21 4.63
N SER A 104 -12.41 4.50 3.59
CA SER A 104 -13.34 5.63 3.60
C SER A 104 -14.43 5.53 4.68
N LYS A 105 -14.96 4.33 4.96
CA LYS A 105 -15.95 4.13 6.04
C LYS A 105 -15.29 4.23 7.42
N LEU A 106 -14.11 3.66 7.61
CA LEU A 106 -13.37 3.77 8.86
C LEU A 106 -12.92 5.22 9.14
N GLU A 107 -12.51 5.98 8.11
CA GLU A 107 -12.22 7.41 8.23
C GLU A 107 -13.49 8.20 8.58
N ALA A 108 -14.65 7.83 8.03
CA ALA A 108 -15.94 8.44 8.37
C ALA A 108 -16.40 8.15 9.83
N LEU A 109 -15.88 7.10 10.48
CA LEU A 109 -16.06 6.90 11.93
C LEU A 109 -15.19 7.86 12.75
N GLY A 110 -14.03 8.29 12.23
CA GLY A 110 -13.12 9.24 12.89
C GLY A 110 -12.74 8.79 14.30
N GLU A 111 -12.83 9.70 15.27
CA GLU A 111 -12.58 9.38 16.69
C GLU A 111 -13.49 8.30 17.26
N ARG A 112 -14.68 8.07 16.68
CA ARG A 112 -15.57 6.93 17.06
C ARG A 112 -15.06 5.59 16.54
N GLY A 113 -14.17 5.58 15.55
CA GLY A 113 -13.39 4.41 15.15
C GLY A 113 -12.22 4.13 16.10
N GLY A 114 -11.76 5.15 16.83
CA GLY A 114 -10.74 5.02 17.88
C GLY A 114 -9.37 4.56 17.37
N PHE A 115 -9.00 4.91 16.14
CA PHE A 115 -7.67 4.67 15.56
C PHE A 115 -6.72 5.81 15.97
N ALA A 116 -5.51 5.51 16.45
CA ALA A 116 -4.59 6.58 16.89
C ALA A 116 -3.86 7.28 15.72
N ASN A 117 -3.86 6.70 14.52
CA ASN A 117 -3.21 7.23 13.33
C ASN A 117 -3.79 6.58 12.06
N ARG A 118 -3.49 7.16 10.88
CA ARG A 118 -3.95 6.60 9.59
C ARG A 118 -3.41 5.19 9.32
N LYS A 119 -2.20 4.85 9.77
CA LYS A 119 -1.60 3.53 9.53
C LYS A 119 -2.38 2.40 10.21
N GLU A 120 -2.82 2.60 11.46
CA GLU A 120 -3.75 1.67 12.14
C GLU A 120 -5.08 1.53 11.40
N LEU A 121 -5.61 2.61 10.85
CA LEU A 121 -6.85 2.59 10.08
C LEU A 121 -6.68 1.81 8.77
N GLU A 122 -5.54 1.97 8.09
CA GLU A 122 -5.18 1.22 6.88
C GLU A 122 -4.99 -0.29 7.18
N GLN A 123 -4.33 -0.63 8.30
CA GLN A 123 -4.23 -2.01 8.78
C GLN A 123 -5.62 -2.60 9.06
N ALA A 124 -6.47 -1.85 9.76
CA ALA A 124 -7.82 -2.29 10.07
C ALA A 124 -8.71 -2.41 8.82
N ALA A 125 -8.60 -1.50 7.85
CA ALA A 125 -9.26 -1.62 6.56
C ALA A 125 -8.81 -2.89 5.81
N GLY A 126 -7.52 -3.23 5.87
CA GLY A 126 -6.98 -4.47 5.31
C GLY A 126 -7.59 -5.72 5.94
N GLN A 127 -7.73 -5.74 7.27
CA GLN A 127 -8.40 -6.83 7.98
C GLN A 127 -9.90 -6.91 7.69
N VAL A 128 -10.59 -5.77 7.64
CA VAL A 128 -12.01 -5.71 7.28
C VAL A 128 -12.27 -6.28 5.89
N VAL A 129 -11.39 -6.02 4.91
CA VAL A 129 -11.47 -6.62 3.56
C VAL A 129 -11.25 -8.13 3.61
N PHE A 130 -10.26 -8.59 4.37
CA PHE A 130 -9.99 -10.03 4.54
C PHE A 130 -11.21 -10.76 5.10
N GLU A 131 -11.71 -10.33 6.25
CA GLU A 131 -12.88 -10.96 6.91
C GLU A 131 -14.14 -10.85 6.05
N SER A 132 -14.29 -9.75 5.31
CA SER A 132 -15.35 -9.60 4.31
C SER A 132 -15.28 -10.71 3.26
N LYS A 133 -14.10 -10.93 2.69
CA LYS A 133 -13.88 -11.93 1.64
C LYS A 133 -14.03 -13.37 2.12
N VAL A 134 -13.54 -13.69 3.32
CA VAL A 134 -13.76 -14.99 4.01
C VAL A 134 -15.27 -15.24 4.20
N SER A 135 -16.01 -14.21 4.61
CA SER A 135 -17.48 -14.25 4.75
C SER A 135 -18.22 -14.19 3.40
N GLY A 136 -17.50 -14.12 2.29
CA GLY A 136 -18.02 -14.06 0.91
C GLY A 136 -18.70 -12.74 0.54
N LEU A 137 -18.49 -11.66 1.29
CA LEU A 137 -18.88 -10.30 0.92
C LEU A 137 -18.07 -9.85 -0.31
N GLN A 138 -18.72 -9.16 -1.24
CA GLN A 138 -18.12 -8.70 -2.50
C GLN A 138 -17.82 -7.20 -2.51
N ARG A 139 -18.40 -6.47 -1.56
CA ARG A 139 -18.13 -5.06 -1.28
C ARG A 139 -18.48 -4.78 0.18
N ILE A 140 -18.07 -3.63 0.65
CA ILE A 140 -18.51 -3.03 1.90
C ILE A 140 -19.36 -1.83 1.51
N ASP A 141 -20.53 -1.67 2.10
CA ASP A 141 -21.42 -0.53 1.91
C ASP A 141 -21.45 0.34 3.18
N HIS A 142 -21.35 -0.29 4.36
CA HIS A 142 -21.26 0.36 5.68
C HIS A 142 -20.26 -0.34 6.60
N VAL A 143 -19.58 0.41 7.46
CA VAL A 143 -18.83 -0.12 8.62
C VAL A 143 -19.36 0.53 9.89
N VAL A 144 -19.73 -0.29 10.89
CA VAL A 144 -20.39 0.17 12.12
C VAL A 144 -19.63 -0.36 13.35
N PRO A 145 -19.20 0.49 14.30
CA PRO A 145 -18.55 0.02 15.52
C PRO A 145 -19.53 -0.76 16.40
N ASN A 146 -19.04 -1.84 17.01
CA ASN A 146 -19.80 -2.61 17.99
C ASN A 146 -20.03 -1.77 19.27
N LYS A 147 -21.15 -1.99 19.97
CA LYS A 147 -21.48 -1.32 21.25
C LYS A 147 -20.40 -1.51 22.32
N SER A 148 -19.64 -2.60 22.25
CA SER A 148 -18.53 -2.88 23.17
C SER A 148 -17.26 -2.07 22.89
N GLY A 149 -17.13 -1.42 21.72
CA GLY A 149 -15.89 -0.74 21.29
C GLY A 149 -14.73 -1.68 20.90
N ASP A 150 -14.98 -2.98 20.93
CA ASP A 150 -14.04 -4.09 20.76
C ASP A 150 -13.84 -4.50 19.28
N GLY A 151 -14.72 -4.06 18.39
CA GLY A 151 -14.67 -4.43 16.98
C GLY A 151 -15.67 -3.65 16.13
N PHE A 152 -15.74 -3.99 14.85
CA PHE A 152 -16.61 -3.37 13.86
C PHE A 152 -17.45 -4.42 13.14
N PHE A 153 -18.54 -4.00 12.53
CA PHE A 153 -19.31 -4.78 11.57
C PHE A 153 -19.16 -4.17 10.18
N ALA A 154 -18.54 -4.89 9.25
CA ALA A 154 -18.65 -4.58 7.83
C ALA A 154 -19.95 -5.16 7.29
N VAL A 155 -20.68 -4.37 6.51
CA VAL A 155 -22.02 -4.67 6.02
C VAL A 155 -22.08 -4.39 4.52
N GLN A 156 -22.64 -5.34 3.77
CA GLN A 156 -23.03 -5.20 2.37
C GLN A 156 -24.57 -5.17 2.26
N GLY A 157 -25.08 -4.24 1.46
CA GLY A 157 -26.50 -3.93 1.33
C GLY A 157 -26.95 -2.81 2.28
N GLU A 158 -28.17 -2.31 2.07
CA GLU A 158 -28.76 -1.29 2.95
C GLU A 158 -29.09 -1.88 4.33
N MET A 159 -29.00 -1.05 5.37
CA MET A 159 -29.26 -1.44 6.77
C MET A 159 -30.73 -1.85 7.03
N THR A 160 -31.62 -1.60 6.07
CA THR A 160 -33.04 -1.95 6.05
C THR A 160 -33.35 -3.21 5.24
N ASP A 161 -32.38 -3.74 4.47
CA ASP A 161 -32.60 -4.87 3.58
C ASP A 161 -32.41 -6.21 4.33
N PRO A 162 -33.37 -7.15 4.28
CA PRO A 162 -33.28 -8.42 5.00
C PRO A 162 -32.25 -9.40 4.42
N ALA A 163 -31.76 -9.18 3.20
CA ALA A 163 -30.64 -9.90 2.60
C ALA A 163 -29.28 -9.21 2.83
N MET A 164 -29.23 -8.16 3.68
CA MET A 164 -27.96 -7.56 4.12
C MET A 164 -27.02 -8.63 4.68
N ARG A 165 -25.75 -8.59 4.25
CA ARG A 165 -24.72 -9.50 4.75
C ARG A 165 -23.81 -8.70 5.66
N ARG A 166 -23.45 -9.26 6.81
CA ARG A 166 -22.52 -8.63 7.75
C ARG A 166 -21.47 -9.60 8.25
N VAL A 167 -20.26 -9.09 8.45
CA VAL A 167 -19.17 -9.78 9.14
C VAL A 167 -18.79 -8.97 10.38
N PHE A 168 -18.47 -9.64 11.48
CA PHE A 168 -17.84 -9.02 12.64
C PHE A 168 -16.32 -9.05 12.45
N VAL A 169 -15.66 -7.95 12.74
CA VAL A 169 -14.21 -7.79 12.65
C VAL A 169 -13.69 -7.34 14.00
N ASP A 170 -12.82 -8.14 14.60
CA ASP A 170 -12.20 -7.87 15.89
C ASP A 170 -11.16 -6.76 15.76
N ARG A 171 -11.15 -5.78 16.67
CA ARG A 171 -10.24 -4.62 16.58
C ARG A 171 -8.82 -4.96 17.01
N ASP A 172 -8.63 -5.86 17.97
CA ASP A 172 -7.29 -6.29 18.40
C ASP A 172 -6.60 -7.07 17.26
N GLN A 173 -7.34 -7.96 16.59
CA GLN A 173 -6.87 -8.61 15.35
C GLN A 173 -6.53 -7.58 14.25
N ALA A 174 -7.40 -6.59 14.05
CA ALA A 174 -7.23 -5.54 13.05
C ALA A 174 -6.03 -4.61 13.32
N GLN A 175 -5.64 -4.40 14.58
CA GLN A 175 -4.47 -3.61 14.98
C GLN A 175 -3.18 -4.45 15.03
N GLY A 176 -3.27 -5.72 15.45
CA GLY A 176 -2.14 -6.63 15.55
C GLY A 176 -1.60 -7.12 14.20
N GLN A 177 -2.43 -7.11 13.16
CA GLN A 177 -2.05 -7.56 11.82
C GLN A 177 -1.59 -6.42 10.90
N SER A 178 -0.56 -6.66 10.09
CA SER A 178 -0.13 -5.69 9.08
C SER A 178 -0.96 -5.79 7.79
N LEU A 179 -1.13 -4.66 7.10
CA LEU A 179 -1.74 -4.60 5.76
C LEU A 179 -1.10 -5.61 4.80
N GLU A 180 0.21 -5.84 4.91
CA GLU A 180 0.96 -6.79 4.08
C GLU A 180 0.52 -8.23 4.32
N GLN A 181 0.30 -8.61 5.60
CA GLN A 181 -0.24 -9.92 5.96
C GLN A 181 -1.68 -10.07 5.46
N SER A 182 -2.55 -9.09 5.70
CA SER A 182 -3.94 -9.13 5.22
C SER A 182 -4.01 -9.20 3.69
N SER A 183 -3.13 -8.49 2.97
CA SER A 183 -3.02 -8.57 1.50
C SER A 183 -2.70 -9.98 1.01
N ARG A 184 -1.73 -10.66 1.64
CA ARG A 184 -1.38 -12.05 1.29
C ARG A 184 -2.55 -13.00 1.54
N GLN A 185 -3.20 -12.92 2.71
CA GLN A 185 -4.37 -13.75 3.01
C GLN A 185 -5.55 -13.49 2.04
N VAL A 186 -5.80 -12.24 1.66
CA VAL A 186 -6.83 -11.86 0.67
C VAL A 186 -6.52 -12.44 -0.72
N ALA A 187 -5.25 -12.48 -1.11
CA ALA A 187 -4.81 -13.08 -2.36
C ALA A 187 -4.95 -14.62 -2.34
N GLU A 188 -4.56 -15.26 -1.25
CA GLU A 188 -4.71 -16.72 -1.04
C GLU A 188 -6.19 -17.14 -1.08
N GLU A 189 -7.07 -16.43 -0.37
CA GLU A 189 -8.51 -16.72 -0.37
C GLU A 189 -9.13 -16.52 -1.76
N SER A 190 -8.71 -15.47 -2.48
CA SER A 190 -9.12 -15.26 -3.88
C SER A 190 -8.78 -16.46 -4.77
N GLN A 191 -7.58 -16.99 -4.63
CA GLN A 191 -7.12 -18.14 -5.41
C GLN A 191 -7.92 -19.41 -5.06
N ARG A 192 -8.30 -19.62 -3.79
CA ARG A 192 -9.17 -20.74 -3.39
C ARG A 192 -10.57 -20.61 -3.98
N GLN A 193 -11.16 -19.42 -3.92
CA GLN A 193 -12.53 -19.17 -4.39
C GLN A 193 -12.68 -19.37 -5.92
N VAL A 194 -11.68 -18.94 -6.69
CA VAL A 194 -11.62 -19.20 -8.15
C VAL A 194 -11.49 -20.70 -8.44
N GLN A 195 -10.63 -21.43 -7.71
CA GLN A 195 -10.48 -22.87 -7.87
C GLN A 195 -11.78 -23.63 -7.54
N GLN A 196 -12.47 -23.29 -6.46
CA GLN A 196 -13.76 -23.92 -6.10
C GLN A 196 -14.84 -23.69 -7.18
N THR A 197 -14.94 -22.46 -7.69
CA THR A 197 -15.91 -22.09 -8.74
C THR A 197 -15.66 -22.85 -10.04
N ALA A 198 -14.40 -23.05 -10.43
CA ALA A 198 -14.01 -23.82 -11.61
C ALA A 198 -14.45 -25.30 -11.52
N HIS A 199 -14.21 -25.95 -10.37
CA HIS A 199 -14.61 -27.36 -10.16
C HIS A 199 -16.13 -27.54 -10.20
N GLN A 200 -16.89 -26.64 -9.55
CA GLN A 200 -18.35 -26.74 -9.54
C GLN A 200 -18.98 -26.52 -10.94
N THR A 201 -18.36 -25.68 -11.77
CA THR A 201 -18.81 -25.43 -13.15
C THR A 201 -18.62 -26.67 -14.04
N GLN A 202 -17.49 -27.38 -13.91
CA GLN A 202 -17.24 -28.61 -14.67
C GLN A 202 -18.24 -29.72 -14.32
N GLN A 203 -18.52 -29.94 -13.04
CA GLN A 203 -19.47 -30.96 -12.58
C GLN A 203 -20.92 -30.70 -13.07
N HIS A 204 -21.35 -29.44 -13.12
CA HIS A 204 -22.66 -29.07 -13.69
C HIS A 204 -22.71 -29.21 -15.23
N ALA A 205 -21.61 -28.99 -15.94
CA ALA A 205 -21.54 -29.18 -17.38
C ALA A 205 -21.61 -30.68 -17.76
N GLU A 206 -20.91 -31.54 -17.03
CA GLU A 206 -20.89 -32.99 -17.23
C GLU A 206 -22.27 -33.61 -16.93
N SER A 207 -22.92 -33.15 -15.85
CA SER A 207 -24.28 -33.59 -15.46
C SER A 207 -25.38 -33.18 -16.45
N ARG A 208 -25.12 -32.22 -17.34
CA ARG A 208 -26.08 -31.78 -18.39
C ARG A 208 -25.96 -32.53 -19.71
N ASN A 209 -24.92 -33.35 -19.91
CA ASN A 209 -24.71 -34.15 -21.11
C ASN A 209 -24.93 -35.66 -20.86
N GLY A 210 -25.98 -36.01 -20.10
CA GLY A 210 -26.44 -37.39 -20.01
C GLY A 210 -26.84 -37.93 -21.40
N PRO A 211 -26.53 -39.20 -21.73
CA PRO A 211 -26.72 -39.71 -23.08
C PRO A 211 -28.21 -39.81 -23.44
N SER A 212 -28.59 -39.23 -24.57
CA SER A 212 -29.89 -39.48 -25.21
C SER A 212 -29.96 -40.94 -25.66
N LEU A 213 -30.88 -41.69 -25.06
CA LEU A 213 -31.29 -43.04 -25.49
C LEU A 213 -32.29 -42.97 -26.65
#